data_AF-A0A1M7S152-F1
#
_entry.id   AF-A0A1M7S152-F1
#
_cell.length_a   1.000
_cell.length_b   1.000
_cell.length_c   1.000
_cell.angle_alpha   90.00
_cell.angle_beta   90.00
_cell.angle_gamma   90.00
#
_symmetry.space_group_name_H-M   'P 1'
#
loop_
_entity.id
_entity.type
_entity.pdbx_description
1 polymer ?
#
loop_
_entity_poly.entity_id
_entity_poly.type
_entity_poly.pdbx_seq_one_letter_code
_entity_poly.pdbx_strand_id
1 'polypeptide(L)' 'MKNALLNEKLERERTKLNKLADKAWRRGVPLIQDKEFLLQNQKVDALVLKYYEKNINRQGSAEKSLN' A
#
# COMPACT_ATOMS: atom_id res chain seq x y z
N MET A 1 0.15 11.91 14.67
CA MET A 1 1.17 10.85 14.89
C MET A 1 0.82 9.51 14.22
N LYS A 2 -0.39 8.93 14.40
CA LYS A 2 -0.73 7.60 13.83
C LYS A 2 -0.75 7.52 12.29
N ASN A 3 -1.09 8.61 11.59
CA ASN A 3 -1.10 8.63 10.12
C ASN A 3 0.32 8.74 9.54
N ALA A 4 1.23 9.46 10.21
CA ALA A 4 2.63 9.59 9.78
C ALA A 4 3.36 8.24 9.83
N LEU A 5 3.16 7.45 10.89
CA LEU A 5 3.71 6.10 11.01
C LEU A 5 3.15 5.14 9.94
N LEU A 6 1.88 5.29 9.57
CA LEU A 6 1.28 4.47 8.51
C LEU A 6 1.84 4.84 7.13
N ASN A 7 2.01 6.14 6.84
CA ASN A 7 2.63 6.59 5.60
C ASN A 7 4.09 6.13 5.50
N GLU A 8 4.87 6.28 6.57
CA GLU A 8 6.26 5.83 6.57
C GLU A 8 6.38 4.33 6.30
N LYS A 9 5.50 3.53 6.93
CA LYS A 9 5.44 2.09 6.68
C LYS A 9 5.07 1.79 5.22
N LEU A 10 4.08 2.50 4.66
CA LEU A 10 3.66 2.32 3.28
C LEU A 10 4.79 2.64 2.30
N GLU A 11 5.53 3.72 2.51
CA GLU A 11 6.67 4.11 1.66
C GLU A 11 7.82 3.10 1.73
N ARG A 12 8.11 2.55 2.92
CA ARG A 12 9.10 1.49 3.08
C ARG A 12 8.71 0.23 2.30
N GLU A 13 7.45 -0.20 2.39
CA GLU A 13 6.98 -1.40 1.68
C GLU A 13 6.85 -1.18 0.16
N ARG A 14 6.47 0.02 -0.31
CA ARG A 14 6.53 0.41 -1.73
C ARG A 14 7.95 0.38 -2.27
N THR A 15 8.92 0.90 -1.51
CA THR A 15 10.33 0.86 -1.92
C THR A 15 10.83 -0.57 -2.13
N LYS A 16 10.43 -1.50 -1.26
CA LYS A 16 10.75 -2.93 -1.43
C LYS A 16 10.07 -3.51 -2.68
N LEU A 17 8.80 -3.18 -2.91
CA LEU A 17 8.05 -3.61 -4.08
C LEU A 17 8.72 -3.15 -5.39
N ASN A 18 9.17 -1.90 -5.46
CA ASN A 18 9.89 -1.35 -6.61
C ASN A 18 11.20 -2.10 -6.88
N LYS A 19 11.98 -2.40 -5.82
CA LYS A 19 13.21 -3.20 -5.97
C LYS A 19 12.93 -4.62 -6.49
N LEU A 20 11.80 -5.23 -6.12
CA LEU A 20 11.39 -6.53 -6.65
C LEU A 20 10.97 -6.43 -8.12
N ALA A 21 10.25 -5.36 -8.51
CA ALA A 21 9.92 -5.11 -9.91
C ALA A 21 11.18 -4.96 -10.77
N ASP A 22 12.17 -4.18 -10.33
CA ASP A 22 13.44 -4.02 -11.04
C ASP A 22 14.18 -5.35 -11.20
N LYS A 23 14.18 -6.19 -10.16
CA LYS A 23 14.78 -7.54 -10.21
C LYS A 23 14.03 -8.45 -11.17
N ALA A 24 12.71 -8.46 -11.16
CA ALA A 24 11.89 -9.23 -12.08
C ALA A 24 12.14 -8.80 -13.53
N TRP A 25 12.16 -7.48 -13.78
CA TRP A 25 12.47 -6.89 -15.07
C TRP A 25 13.85 -7.32 -15.59
N ARG A 26 14.90 -7.21 -14.75
CA ARG A 26 16.26 -7.65 -15.11
C ARG A 26 16.35 -9.14 -15.44
N ARG A 27 15.47 -9.96 -14.85
CA ARG A 27 15.39 -11.40 -15.13
C ARG A 27 14.48 -11.73 -16.33
N GLY A 28 13.80 -10.74 -16.91
CA GLY A 28 12.79 -10.95 -17.95
C GLY A 28 11.54 -11.69 -17.46
N VAL A 29 11.28 -11.68 -16.15
CA VAL A 29 10.15 -12.39 -15.53
C VAL A 29 8.97 -11.41 -15.42
N PRO A 30 7.79 -11.76 -15.96
CA PRO A 30 6.58 -10.97 -15.74
C PRO A 30 6.25 -10.88 -14.24
N LEU A 31 5.88 -9.69 -13.76
CA LEU A 31 5.57 -9.46 -12.34
C LEU A 31 4.50 -10.40 -11.78
N ILE A 32 3.52 -10.76 -12.62
CA ILE A 32 2.43 -11.69 -12.28
C ILE A 32 2.91 -13.14 -12.09
N GLN A 33 4.13 -13.48 -12.51
CA GLN A 33 4.75 -14.79 -12.34
C GLN A 33 5.80 -14.78 -11.21
N ASP A 34 6.18 -13.60 -10.72
CA ASP A 34 7.14 -13.44 -9.63
C ASP A 34 6.42 -13.54 -8.27
N LYS A 35 6.56 -14.70 -7.61
CA LYS A 35 5.92 -14.97 -6.32
C LYS A 35 6.35 -13.99 -5.22
N GLU A 36 7.62 -13.58 -5.20
CA GLU A 36 8.09 -12.62 -4.18
C GLU A 36 7.46 -11.26 -4.40
N PHE A 37 7.37 -10.83 -5.65
CA PHE A 37 6.68 -9.60 -6.02
C PHE A 37 5.22 -9.63 -5.61
N LEU A 38 4.48 -10.70 -5.93
CA LEU A 38 3.06 -10.83 -5.58
C LEU A 38 2.82 -10.78 -4.07
N LEU A 39 3.63 -11.51 -3.29
CA LEU A 39 3.51 -11.49 -1.82
C LEU A 39 3.78 -10.10 -1.23
N GLN A 40 4.73 -9.37 -1.80
CA GLN A 40 5.00 -8.00 -1.39
C GLN A 40 3.88 -7.04 -1.83
N ASN A 41 3.30 -7.25 -3.02
CA ASN A 41 2.19 -6.45 -3.54
C ASN A 41 0.97 -6.55 -2.61
N GLN A 42 0.61 -7.76 -2.18
CA GLN A 42 -0.48 -8.00 -1.23
C GLN A 42 -0.28 -7.25 0.11
N LYS A 43 0.96 -7.13 0.59
CA LYS A 43 1.26 -6.35 1.80
C LYS A 43 1.03 -4.85 1.59
N VAL A 44 1.40 -4.32 0.43
CA VAL A 44 1.16 -2.92 0.08
C VAL A 44 -0.35 -2.67 -0.06
N ASP A 45 -1.08 -3.55 -0.75
CA ASP A 45 -2.54 -3.45 -0.90
C ASP A 45 -3.25 -3.40 0.47
N ALA A 46 -2.88 -4.29 1.39
CA ALA A 46 -3.44 -4.30 2.74
C ALA A 46 -3.13 -3.01 3.54
N LEU A 47 -1.98 -2.38 3.32
CA LEU A 47 -1.63 -1.10 3.97
C LEU A 47 -2.40 0.07 3.35
N VAL A 48 -2.59 0.06 2.02
CA VAL A 48 -3.39 1.06 1.30
C VAL A 48 -4.84 1.00 1.74
N LEU A 49 -5.43 -0.19 1.85
CA LEU A 49 -6.79 -0.37 2.37
C LEU A 49 -6.94 0.21 3.79
N LYS A 50 -6.02 -0.12 4.70
CA LYS A 50 -6.00 0.44 6.06
C LYS A 50 -5.83 1.96 6.07
N TYR A 51 -5.11 2.52 5.11
CA TYR A 51 -4.98 3.96 4.95
C TYR A 51 -6.32 4.57 4.51
N TYR A 52 -6.97 4.00 3.50
CA TYR A 52 -8.28 4.46 3.03
C TYR A 52 -9.35 4.36 4.12
N GLU A 53 -9.46 3.23 4.82
CA GLU A 53 -10.39 3.06 5.94
C GLU A 53 -10.20 4.13 7.02
N LYS A 54 -8.96 4.53 7.31
CA LYS A 54 -8.67 5.54 8.34
C LYS A 54 -8.89 6.98 7.91
N ASN A 55 -8.89 7.26 6.60
CA ASN A 55 -9.00 8.61 6.07
C ASN A 55 -10.41 8.89 5.49
N ILE A 56 -11.06 7.92 4.86
CA ILE A 56 -12.43 8.05 4.33
C ILE A 56 -13.47 8.00 5.47
N ASN A 57 -13.32 7.10 6.47
CA ASN A 57 -14.26 7.05 7.60
C ASN A 57 -14.23 8.29 8.51
N ARG A 58 -13.28 9.20 8.31
CA ARG A 58 -13.26 10.50 8.99
C ARG A 58 -14.08 11.57 8.25
N GLN A 59 -14.29 11.44 6.95
CA GLN A 59 -15.11 12.38 6.18
C GLN A 59 -16.61 12.09 6.31
N GLY A 60 -17.02 10.82 6.38
CA GLY A 60 -18.44 10.45 6.57
C GLY A 60 -19.05 10.84 7.93
N SER A 61 -18.24 11.12 8.95
CA SER A 61 -18.71 11.56 10.28
C SER A 61 -18.85 13.08 10.39
N ALA A 62 -18.22 13.85 9.49
CA ALA A 62 -18.35 15.32 9.46
C ALA A 62 -19.64 15.76 8.76
N GLU A 63 -20.15 15.00 7.78
CA GLU A 63 -21.38 15.33 7.04
C GLU A 63 -22.67 14.95 7.78
N LYS A 64 -22.64 13.93 8.65
CA LYS A 64 -23.82 13.51 9.44
C LYS A 64 -24.15 14.41 10.64
N SER A 65 -23.31 15.39 10.95
CA SER A 65 -23.53 16.33 12.06
C SER A 65 -24.16 17.65 11.61
N LEU A 66 -24.47 17.79 10.31
CA LEU A 66 -24.99 19.02 9.70
C LEU A 66 -26.36 18.82 9.01
N ASN A 67 -27.03 17.67 9.23
CA ASN A 67 -28.39 17.41 8.77
C ASN A 67 -29.29 17.02 9.93
#